data_AF-A0A2H1KSZ2-F1
#
_entry.id   AF-A0A2H1KSZ2-F1
#
_cell.length_a   1.000
_cell.length_b   1.000
_cell.length_c   1.000
_cell.angle_alpha   90.00
_cell.angle_beta   90.00
_cell.angle_gamma   90.00
#
_symmetry.space_group_name_H-M   'P 1'
#
loop_
_entity.id
_entity.type
_entity.pdbx_description
1 polymer ?
#
loop_
_entity_poly.entity_id
_entity_poly.type
_entity_poly.pdbx_seq_one_letter_code
_entity_poly.pdbx_strand_id
1 'polypeptide(L)'
;MFVQWEAPEQVTRRYPVVLVHDGGGQGTDWLTTVDGRPGWADHFLAAGFPVYVVDRPGHGRSPFHPTAMGQMGAPFSYQAAQGLFLSDAGSEPHCQWSYGGQPGDHELDQLVAGMGPSPADLGYSQSLDCDRLTRLLDQLGHSLIVTHSAGAPAGWLVAEARRDLVKGVAAVEPIGPPFADFPGMGKLDWDLT
;
A
#
# COMPACT_ATOMS: atom_id res chain seq x y z
N MET A 1 -8.02 -10.10 5.85
CA MET A 1 -7.42 -9.39 4.72
C MET A 1 -8.21 -9.79 3.48
N PHE A 2 -8.87 -8.82 2.88
CA PHE A 2 -9.53 -8.95 1.60
C PHE A 2 -8.47 -9.00 0.49
N VAL A 3 -8.75 -9.82 -0.54
CA VAL A 3 -7.90 -9.96 -1.72
C VAL A 3 -8.82 -10.00 -2.94
N GLN A 4 -8.66 -9.04 -3.84
CA GLN A 4 -9.20 -9.11 -5.20
C GLN A 4 -8.08 -9.61 -6.11
N TRP A 5 -8.38 -10.49 -7.04
CA TRP A 5 -7.38 -10.97 -7.97
C TRP A 5 -7.95 -11.21 -9.35
N GLU A 6 -7.09 -11.04 -10.33
CA GLU A 6 -7.37 -11.28 -11.74
C GLU A 6 -6.15 -11.91 -12.42
N ALA A 7 -6.37 -12.58 -13.54
CA ALA A 7 -5.29 -13.10 -14.37
C ALA A 7 -5.64 -12.91 -15.85
N PRO A 8 -4.64 -12.65 -16.72
CA PRO A 8 -4.85 -12.65 -18.15
C PRO A 8 -5.27 -14.06 -18.62
N GLU A 9 -6.01 -14.12 -19.74
CA GLU A 9 -6.41 -15.39 -20.36
C GLU A 9 -5.20 -16.30 -20.63
N GLN A 10 -4.08 -15.70 -21.03
CA GLN A 10 -2.80 -16.39 -21.18
C GLN A 10 -1.77 -15.81 -20.20
N VAL A 11 -1.46 -16.57 -19.16
CA VAL A 11 -0.41 -16.23 -18.19
C VAL A 11 0.96 -16.49 -18.82
N THR A 12 1.73 -15.42 -19.04
CA THR A 12 3.08 -15.49 -19.64
C THR A 12 4.19 -15.23 -18.63
N ARG A 13 3.84 -14.81 -17.41
CA ARG A 13 4.78 -14.52 -16.33
C ARG A 13 4.74 -15.62 -15.27
N ARG A 14 5.92 -16.00 -14.80
CA ARG A 14 6.10 -17.16 -13.91
C ARG A 14 5.53 -16.96 -12.51
N TYR A 15 5.62 -15.75 -11.97
CA TYR A 15 5.25 -15.43 -10.59
C TYR A 15 4.14 -14.39 -10.59
N PRO A 16 3.07 -14.57 -9.79
CA PRO A 16 2.07 -13.54 -9.59
C PRO A 16 2.66 -12.31 -8.89
N VAL A 17 1.96 -11.20 -9.02
CA VAL A 17 2.27 -9.94 -8.34
C VAL A 17 1.24 -9.68 -7.26
N VAL A 18 1.69 -9.44 -6.03
CA VAL A 18 0.86 -8.99 -4.91
C VAL A 18 1.08 -7.50 -4.70
N LEU A 19 0.03 -6.69 -4.85
CA LEU A 19 0.05 -5.24 -4.69
C LEU A 19 -0.45 -4.85 -3.29
N VAL A 20 0.37 -4.15 -2.54
CA VAL A 20 0.15 -3.76 -1.15
C VAL A 20 0.17 -2.23 -1.03
N HIS A 21 -1.00 -1.64 -0.75
CA HIS A 21 -1.20 -0.18 -0.68
C HIS A 21 -0.54 0.46 0.56
N ASP A 22 -0.62 1.78 0.66
CA ASP A 22 0.01 2.59 1.71
C ASP A 22 -0.78 2.68 3.03
N GLY A 23 -0.32 3.57 3.91
CA GLY A 23 -1.00 4.00 5.13
C GLY A 23 -2.08 5.01 4.84
N GLY A 24 -3.31 4.63 5.16
CA GLY A 24 -4.49 5.44 4.90
C GLY A 24 -5.19 5.08 3.59
N GLY A 25 -4.50 4.59 2.57
CA GLY A 25 -5.11 4.11 1.33
C GLY A 25 -5.76 2.73 1.41
N GLN A 26 -6.08 2.18 0.25
CA GLN A 26 -6.70 0.86 0.10
C GLN A 26 -6.39 0.26 -1.29
N GLY A 27 -6.89 -0.92 -1.62
CA GLY A 27 -6.58 -1.58 -2.89
C GLY A 27 -6.92 -0.76 -4.15
N THR A 28 -7.82 0.24 -4.06
CA THR A 28 -8.15 1.14 -5.18
C THR A 28 -6.95 1.93 -5.69
N ASP A 29 -5.94 2.16 -4.86
CA ASP A 29 -4.70 2.89 -5.22
C ASP A 29 -3.96 2.22 -6.40
N TRP A 30 -4.21 0.94 -6.63
CA TRP A 30 -3.61 0.15 -7.70
C TRP A 30 -4.50 -0.03 -8.93
N LEU A 31 -5.80 0.31 -8.84
CA LEU A 31 -6.80 -0.03 -9.87
C LEU A 31 -6.97 1.05 -10.92
N THR A 32 -7.13 2.30 -10.50
CA THR A 32 -7.37 3.43 -11.41
C THR A 32 -6.70 4.67 -10.83
N THR A 33 -6.08 5.48 -11.67
CA THR A 33 -5.53 6.76 -11.25
C THR A 33 -6.67 7.75 -10.94
N VAL A 34 -6.39 8.78 -10.14
CA VAL A 34 -7.41 9.78 -9.77
C VAL A 34 -7.99 10.56 -10.96
N ASP A 35 -7.26 10.61 -12.07
CA ASP A 35 -7.70 11.18 -13.36
C ASP A 35 -8.35 10.14 -14.30
N GLY A 36 -8.62 8.92 -13.81
CA GLY A 36 -9.41 7.90 -14.52
C GLY A 36 -8.64 7.01 -15.50
N ARG A 37 -7.30 7.07 -15.52
CA ARG A 37 -6.48 6.16 -16.35
C ARG A 37 -6.33 4.79 -15.67
N PRO A 38 -5.99 3.74 -16.44
CA PRO A 38 -5.65 2.43 -15.89
C PRO A 38 -4.56 2.52 -14.81
N GLY A 39 -4.74 1.80 -13.72
CA GLY A 39 -3.75 1.67 -12.65
C GLY A 39 -2.71 0.58 -12.93
N TRP A 40 -1.82 0.36 -11.97
CA TRP A 40 -0.76 -0.65 -12.12
C TRP A 40 -1.30 -2.07 -12.22
N ALA A 41 -2.45 -2.37 -11.60
CA ALA A 41 -3.08 -3.68 -11.71
C ALA A 41 -3.35 -4.05 -13.18
N ASP A 42 -3.98 -3.14 -13.93
CA ASP A 42 -4.25 -3.30 -15.37
C ASP A 42 -2.96 -3.45 -16.18
N HIS A 43 -1.93 -2.65 -15.86
CA HIS A 43 -0.64 -2.72 -16.54
C HIS A 43 0.09 -4.05 -16.28
N PHE A 44 0.04 -4.59 -15.06
CA PHE A 44 0.60 -5.90 -14.75
C PHE A 44 -0.17 -7.04 -15.43
N LEU A 45 -1.51 -6.96 -15.45
CA LEU A 45 -2.36 -7.92 -16.17
C LEU A 45 -2.01 -7.92 -17.67
N ALA A 46 -1.94 -6.75 -18.29
CA ALA A 46 -1.54 -6.59 -19.70
C ALA A 46 -0.11 -7.09 -19.97
N ALA A 47 0.78 -7.02 -18.97
CA ALA A 47 2.14 -7.54 -19.04
C ALA A 47 2.24 -9.07 -18.78
N GLY A 48 1.12 -9.75 -18.54
CA GLY A 48 1.03 -11.20 -18.45
C GLY A 48 1.11 -11.79 -17.05
N PHE A 49 1.02 -10.97 -16.00
CA PHE A 49 1.06 -11.40 -14.60
C PHE A 49 -0.35 -11.70 -14.08
N PRO A 50 -0.56 -12.77 -13.30
CA PRO A 50 -1.67 -12.82 -12.35
C PRO A 50 -1.44 -11.76 -11.26
N VAL A 51 -2.47 -11.00 -10.94
CA VAL A 51 -2.37 -9.84 -10.04
C VAL A 51 -3.32 -10.01 -8.86
N TYR A 52 -2.80 -9.80 -7.66
CA TYR A 52 -3.52 -9.87 -6.40
C TYR A 52 -3.42 -8.51 -5.71
N VAL A 53 -4.54 -7.82 -5.58
CA VAL A 53 -4.65 -6.54 -4.89
C VAL A 53 -5.24 -6.78 -3.51
N VAL A 54 -4.48 -6.45 -2.46
CA VAL A 54 -4.93 -6.64 -1.09
C VAL A 54 -5.47 -5.34 -0.51
N ASP A 55 -6.47 -5.44 0.36
CA ASP A 55 -6.73 -4.38 1.34
C ASP A 55 -6.13 -4.84 2.66
N ARG A 56 -5.10 -4.15 3.14
CA ARG A 56 -4.40 -4.48 4.40
C ARG A 56 -5.40 -4.53 5.57
N PRO A 57 -5.17 -5.37 6.59
CA PRO A 57 -5.96 -5.33 7.82
C PRO A 57 -6.25 -3.90 8.31
N GLY A 58 -7.52 -3.59 8.55
CA GLY A 58 -7.94 -2.28 9.03
C GLY A 58 -8.19 -1.23 7.95
N HIS A 59 -8.08 -1.59 6.67
CA HIS A 59 -8.26 -0.66 5.54
C HIS A 59 -9.31 -1.19 4.55
N GLY A 60 -10.01 -0.29 3.86
CA GLY A 60 -10.97 -0.62 2.80
C GLY A 60 -11.95 -1.75 3.16
N ARG A 61 -11.95 -2.81 2.34
CA ARG A 61 -12.80 -4.01 2.49
C ARG A 61 -12.30 -4.99 3.56
N SER A 62 -11.19 -4.68 4.22
CA SER A 62 -10.71 -5.32 5.46
C SER A 62 -11.04 -4.40 6.65
N PRO A 63 -12.30 -4.30 7.10
CA PRO A 63 -12.75 -3.23 7.97
C PRO A 63 -11.99 -3.16 9.29
N PHE A 64 -11.73 -1.94 9.75
CA PHE A 64 -11.17 -1.68 11.08
C PHE A 64 -12.22 -1.90 12.16
N HIS A 65 -11.85 -2.58 13.25
CA HIS A 65 -12.71 -2.73 14.42
C HIS A 65 -11.94 -2.44 15.71
N PRO A 66 -12.24 -1.34 16.44
CA PRO A 66 -11.42 -0.90 17.58
C PRO A 66 -11.25 -1.92 18.70
N THR A 67 -12.30 -2.69 19.02
CA THR A 67 -12.22 -3.73 20.06
C THR A 67 -11.29 -4.88 19.68
N ALA A 68 -11.11 -5.15 18.38
CA ALA A 68 -10.32 -6.29 17.89
C ALA A 68 -8.93 -5.88 17.43
N MET A 69 -8.76 -4.61 17.03
CA MET A 69 -7.55 -4.11 16.38
C MET A 69 -6.87 -2.98 17.16
N GLY A 70 -7.37 -2.66 18.36
CA GLY A 70 -6.83 -1.58 19.18
C GLY A 70 -7.34 -0.20 18.74
N GLN A 71 -6.67 0.84 19.21
CA GLN A 71 -7.09 2.20 18.95
C GLN A 71 -6.97 2.54 17.46
N MET A 72 -8.01 3.17 16.93
CA MET A 72 -8.00 3.74 15.58
C MET A 72 -7.17 5.02 15.57
N GLY A 73 -6.29 5.17 14.60
CA GLY A 73 -5.54 6.40 14.36
C GLY A 73 -6.44 7.54 13.88
N ALA A 74 -5.86 8.73 13.76
CA ALA A 74 -6.56 9.86 13.19
C ALA A 74 -6.88 9.60 11.70
N PRO A 75 -8.03 10.05 11.19
CA PRO A 75 -8.30 10.00 9.76
C PRO A 75 -7.35 10.95 9.00
N PHE A 76 -7.02 10.61 7.77
CA PHE A 76 -6.28 11.49 6.88
C PHE A 76 -7.13 12.73 6.54
N SER A 77 -6.58 13.93 6.76
CA SER A 77 -7.23 15.18 6.34
C SER A 77 -6.82 15.55 4.92
N TYR A 78 -7.61 16.42 4.27
CA TYR A 78 -7.24 17.03 2.99
C TYR A 78 -5.85 17.68 3.04
N GLN A 79 -5.56 18.44 4.10
CA GLN A 79 -4.29 19.13 4.28
C GLN A 79 -3.13 18.14 4.48
N ALA A 80 -3.36 17.03 5.20
CA ALA A 80 -2.35 15.99 5.37
C ALA A 80 -2.06 15.27 4.06
N ALA A 81 -3.10 14.92 3.28
CA ALA A 81 -2.94 14.29 1.97
C ALA A 81 -2.22 15.21 0.98
N GLN A 82 -2.62 16.48 0.89
CA GLN A 82 -1.96 17.49 0.07
C GLN A 82 -0.48 17.64 0.47
N GLY A 83 -0.19 17.78 1.76
CA GLY A 83 1.16 17.95 2.28
C GLY A 83 2.05 16.72 2.14
N LEU A 84 1.48 15.52 2.06
CA LEU A 84 2.24 14.28 1.90
C LEU A 84 2.46 13.89 0.43
N PHE A 85 1.41 13.94 -0.39
CA PHE A 85 1.43 13.40 -1.76
C PHE A 85 1.59 14.45 -2.85
N LEU A 86 1.27 15.72 -2.56
CA LEU A 86 1.23 16.80 -3.55
C LEU A 86 2.11 17.98 -3.12
N SER A 87 3.13 17.72 -2.28
CA SER A 87 3.99 18.78 -1.79
C SER A 87 4.93 19.28 -2.91
N ASP A 88 4.91 20.58 -3.17
CA ASP A 88 5.87 21.26 -4.07
C ASP A 88 7.31 21.25 -3.52
N ALA A 89 7.53 20.67 -2.34
CA ALA A 89 8.83 20.64 -1.66
C ALA A 89 9.85 19.67 -2.31
N GLY A 90 9.42 18.88 -3.30
CA GLY A 90 10.27 17.96 -4.05
C GLY A 90 10.59 18.50 -5.44
N SER A 91 11.85 18.87 -5.65
CA SER A 91 12.47 19.22 -6.92
C SER A 91 11.88 18.50 -8.15
N GLU A 92 11.63 19.24 -9.23
CA GLU A 92 11.59 18.71 -10.61
C GLU A 92 12.69 17.63 -10.74
N PRO A 93 12.35 16.34 -10.89
CA PRO A 93 11.23 15.82 -11.68
C PRO A 93 10.09 15.13 -10.89
N HIS A 94 9.93 15.35 -9.59
CA HIS A 94 8.94 14.62 -8.76
C HIS A 94 7.48 15.12 -8.87
N CYS A 95 7.16 15.98 -9.84
CA CYS A 95 5.84 16.62 -10.01
C CYS A 95 5.00 16.04 -11.18
N GLN A 96 5.09 14.74 -11.46
CA GLN A 96 4.43 14.14 -12.63
C GLN A 96 2.93 13.86 -12.46
N TRP A 97 2.33 14.22 -11.33
CA TRP A 97 0.88 14.13 -11.18
C TRP A 97 0.18 15.02 -12.22
N SER A 98 -0.85 14.50 -12.87
CA SER A 98 -1.54 15.15 -13.98
C SER A 98 -2.63 16.14 -13.56
N TYR A 99 -2.77 16.41 -12.26
CA TYR A 99 -3.95 17.05 -11.66
C TYR A 99 -3.63 18.17 -10.68
N GLY A 100 -4.62 19.04 -10.42
CA GLY A 100 -4.52 20.08 -9.41
C GLY A 100 -4.55 19.51 -7.99
N GLY A 101 -3.85 20.14 -7.05
CA GLY A 101 -3.73 19.63 -5.68
C GLY A 101 -4.44 20.46 -4.62
N GLN A 102 -5.38 21.34 -4.98
CA GLN A 102 -6.04 22.24 -4.03
C GLN A 102 -7.38 21.67 -3.53
N PRO A 103 -7.80 21.96 -2.28
CA PRO A 103 -9.14 21.61 -1.81
C PRO A 103 -10.23 22.13 -2.75
N GLY A 104 -11.08 21.23 -3.23
CA GLY A 104 -12.11 21.49 -4.24
C GLY A 104 -11.72 21.06 -5.67
N ASP A 105 -10.46 20.68 -5.90
CA ASP A 105 -10.07 19.98 -7.13
C ASP A 105 -10.62 18.56 -7.11
N HIS A 106 -11.22 18.13 -8.21
CA HIS A 106 -11.89 16.83 -8.32
C HIS A 106 -10.94 15.66 -8.04
N GLU A 107 -9.69 15.74 -8.48
CA GLU A 107 -8.73 14.66 -8.31
C GLU A 107 -8.20 14.54 -6.88
N LEU A 108 -8.08 15.66 -6.16
CA LEU A 108 -7.79 15.62 -4.71
C LEU A 108 -8.97 15.02 -3.95
N ASP A 109 -10.21 15.33 -4.33
CA ASP A 109 -11.40 14.70 -3.75
C ASP A 109 -11.38 13.19 -3.98
N GLN A 110 -11.04 12.72 -5.19
CA GLN A 110 -10.91 11.28 -5.48
C GLN A 110 -9.79 10.63 -4.67
N LEU A 111 -8.64 11.29 -4.53
CA LEU A 111 -7.53 10.79 -3.71
C LEU A 111 -7.96 10.58 -2.26
N VAL A 112 -8.54 11.61 -1.65
CA VAL A 112 -8.93 11.59 -0.23
C VAL A 112 -10.14 10.70 0.03
N ALA A 113 -11.05 10.52 -0.93
CA ALA A 113 -12.25 9.70 -0.77
C ALA A 113 -11.95 8.21 -0.50
N GLY A 114 -10.83 7.71 -1.02
CA GLY A 114 -10.36 6.34 -0.75
C GLY A 114 -9.62 6.18 0.57
N MET A 115 -9.31 7.28 1.26
CA MET A 115 -8.49 7.26 2.46
C MET A 115 -9.29 6.96 3.73
N GLY A 116 -8.68 6.23 4.65
CA GLY A 116 -9.23 5.89 5.95
C GLY A 116 -8.18 6.00 7.06
N PRO A 117 -8.59 5.77 8.31
CA PRO A 117 -7.66 5.71 9.42
C PRO A 117 -6.85 4.40 9.40
N SER A 118 -5.61 4.45 9.85
CA SER A 118 -4.78 3.27 10.13
C SER A 118 -4.85 2.90 11.62
N PRO A 119 -4.44 1.68 12.02
CA PRO A 119 -4.22 1.37 13.44
C PRO A 119 -3.24 2.37 14.07
N ALA A 120 -3.51 2.81 15.31
CA ALA A 120 -2.65 3.77 16.01
C ALA A 120 -1.29 3.18 16.44
N ASP A 121 -1.25 1.86 16.64
CA ASP A 121 -0.02 1.10 16.90
C ASP A 121 0.52 0.56 15.57
N LEU A 122 1.61 1.18 15.08
CA LEU A 122 2.19 0.87 13.79
C LEU A 122 2.87 -0.52 13.79
N GLY A 123 3.57 -0.90 14.86
CA GLY A 123 4.20 -2.21 14.98
C GLY A 123 3.16 -3.34 14.98
N TYR A 124 2.04 -3.13 15.70
CA TYR A 124 0.90 -4.04 15.61
C TYR A 124 0.35 -4.13 14.19
N SER A 125 0.15 -3.00 13.50
CA SER A 125 -0.31 -2.97 12.10
C SER A 125 0.60 -3.78 11.18
N GLN A 126 1.91 -3.57 11.27
CA GLN A 126 2.91 -4.25 10.45
C GLN A 126 2.97 -5.76 10.75
N SER A 127 2.82 -6.14 12.03
CA SER A 127 2.75 -7.55 12.42
C SER A 127 1.52 -8.25 11.83
N LEU A 128 0.37 -7.56 11.78
CA LEU A 128 -0.84 -8.05 11.15
C LEU A 128 -0.68 -8.18 9.63
N ASP A 129 -0.09 -7.16 8.99
CA ASP A 129 0.19 -7.20 7.55
C ASP A 129 1.06 -8.42 7.22
N CYS A 130 2.13 -8.63 7.98
CA CYS A 130 3.03 -9.77 7.82
C CYS A 130 2.32 -11.12 8.01
N ASP A 131 1.52 -11.31 9.07
CA ASP A 131 0.76 -12.55 9.29
C ASP A 131 -0.19 -12.84 8.12
N ARG A 132 -0.93 -11.83 7.66
CA ARG A 132 -1.94 -12.04 6.61
C ARG A 132 -1.33 -12.25 5.23
N LEU A 133 -0.30 -11.50 4.87
CA LEU A 133 0.40 -11.68 3.61
C LEU A 133 1.17 -13.00 3.56
N THR A 134 1.78 -13.41 4.67
CA THR A 134 2.42 -14.73 4.77
C THR A 134 1.44 -15.86 4.46
N ARG A 135 0.22 -15.81 5.02
CA ARG A 135 -0.84 -16.81 4.74
C ARG A 135 -1.34 -16.76 3.30
N LEU A 136 -1.33 -15.58 2.67
CA LEU A 136 -1.65 -15.45 1.26
C LEU A 136 -0.56 -16.13 0.42
N LEU A 137 0.71 -15.85 0.69
CA LEU A 137 1.83 -16.47 -0.02
C LEU A 137 1.88 -17.99 0.18
N ASP A 138 1.52 -18.49 1.36
CA ASP A 138 1.40 -19.93 1.60
C ASP A 138 0.38 -20.61 0.66
N GLN A 139 -0.61 -19.86 0.14
CA GLN A 139 -1.57 -20.34 -0.85
C GLN A 139 -1.09 -20.13 -2.30
N LEU A 140 -0.45 -18.99 -2.58
CA LEU A 140 0.00 -18.62 -3.94
C LEU A 140 1.31 -19.31 -4.35
N GLY A 141 2.16 -19.63 -3.37
CA GLY A 141 3.53 -20.05 -3.60
C GLY A 141 4.44 -18.89 -3.96
N HIS A 142 5.37 -19.14 -4.89
CA HIS A 142 6.39 -18.17 -5.30
C HIS A 142 5.78 -16.90 -5.88
N SER A 143 6.00 -15.74 -5.24
CA SER A 143 5.34 -14.47 -5.58
C SER A 143 6.30 -13.28 -5.62
N LEU A 144 5.93 -12.26 -6.38
CA LEU A 144 6.52 -10.91 -6.33
C LEU A 144 5.64 -10.02 -5.47
N ILE A 145 6.23 -9.12 -4.68
CA ILE A 145 5.50 -8.17 -3.84
C ILE A 145 5.84 -6.75 -4.29
N VAL A 146 4.82 -5.93 -4.53
CA VAL A 146 4.96 -4.50 -4.76
C VAL A 146 4.27 -3.78 -3.61
N THR A 147 4.99 -2.85 -2.98
CA THR A 147 4.51 -2.12 -1.80
C THR A 147 4.64 -0.62 -2.00
N HIS A 148 3.76 0.16 -1.40
CA HIS A 148 3.85 1.63 -1.39
C HIS A 148 3.92 2.17 0.05
N SER A 149 4.81 3.14 0.30
CA SER A 149 4.86 3.95 1.53
C SER A 149 4.72 3.11 2.82
N ALA A 150 3.68 3.34 3.64
CA ALA A 150 3.51 2.62 4.90
C ALA A 150 3.16 1.12 4.78
N GLY A 151 2.89 0.63 3.56
CA GLY A 151 2.78 -0.80 3.25
C GLY A 151 4.13 -1.48 3.03
N ALA A 152 5.22 -0.72 2.84
CA ALA A 152 6.53 -1.28 2.53
C ALA A 152 7.14 -2.22 3.58
N PRO A 153 7.01 -1.95 4.90
CA PRO A 153 7.50 -2.87 5.92
C PRO A 153 6.97 -4.29 5.77
N ALA A 154 5.72 -4.44 5.32
CA ALA A 154 5.12 -5.74 5.09
C ALA A 154 5.90 -6.57 4.03
N GLY A 155 6.44 -5.94 2.99
CA GLY A 155 7.25 -6.61 1.98
C GLY A 155 8.54 -7.21 2.56
N TRP A 156 9.24 -6.48 3.42
CA TRP A 156 10.48 -6.97 4.05
C TRP A 156 10.21 -8.03 5.11
N LEU A 157 9.21 -7.83 5.97
CA LEU A 157 8.82 -8.78 7.01
C LEU A 157 8.37 -10.12 6.41
N VAL A 158 7.59 -10.09 5.33
CA VAL A 158 7.17 -11.31 4.62
C VAL A 158 8.35 -11.95 3.91
N ALA A 159 9.27 -11.18 3.34
CA ALA A 159 10.50 -11.72 2.74
C ALA A 159 11.38 -12.41 3.78
N GLU A 160 11.46 -11.91 5.00
CA GLU A 160 12.13 -12.58 6.11
C GLU A 160 11.40 -13.88 6.51
N ALA A 161 10.08 -13.79 6.75
CA ALA A 161 9.26 -14.90 7.23
C ALA A 161 9.05 -16.02 6.19
N ARG A 162 9.13 -15.70 4.89
CA ARG A 162 8.89 -16.59 3.74
C ARG A 162 9.90 -16.37 2.62
N ARG A 163 11.19 -16.34 2.98
CA ARG A 163 12.33 -16.22 2.06
C ARG A 163 12.29 -17.11 0.82
N ASP A 164 11.72 -18.32 0.93
CA ASP A 164 11.62 -19.24 -0.21
C ASP A 164 10.46 -18.88 -1.15
N LEU A 165 9.41 -18.21 -0.65
CA LEU A 165 8.24 -17.81 -1.43
C LEU A 165 8.39 -16.44 -2.07
N VAL A 166 9.10 -15.51 -1.44
CA VAL A 166 9.30 -14.16 -2.01
C VAL A 166 10.42 -14.19 -3.06
N LYS A 167 10.06 -13.88 -4.32
CA LYS A 167 11.02 -13.82 -5.45
C LYS A 167 11.51 -12.42 -5.78
N GLY A 168 10.87 -11.41 -5.21
CA GLY A 168 11.29 -10.02 -5.35
C GLY A 168 10.34 -9.09 -4.60
N VAL A 169 10.90 -8.00 -4.08
CA VAL A 169 10.15 -6.90 -3.46
C VAL A 169 10.47 -5.62 -4.22
N ALA A 170 9.45 -4.94 -4.73
CA ALA A 170 9.56 -3.59 -5.27
C ALA A 170 8.86 -2.62 -4.31
N ALA A 171 9.66 -1.78 -3.64
CA ALA A 171 9.15 -0.83 -2.65
C ALA A 171 9.16 0.59 -3.21
N VAL A 172 7.97 1.15 -3.41
CA VAL A 172 7.75 2.51 -3.94
C VAL A 172 7.68 3.47 -2.76
N GLU A 173 8.62 4.41 -2.70
CA GLU A 173 8.72 5.47 -1.67
C GLU A 173 8.46 4.96 -0.23
N PRO A 174 9.21 3.94 0.22
CA PRO A 174 8.85 3.20 1.40
C PRO A 174 9.07 3.98 2.70
N ILE A 175 8.26 3.68 3.72
CA ILE A 175 8.63 4.02 5.10
C ILE A 175 9.69 2.99 5.59
N GLY A 176 10.96 3.39 5.63
CA GLY A 176 12.11 2.57 6.08
C GLY A 176 13.04 2.05 4.96
N PRO A 177 14.08 1.22 5.29
CA PRO A 177 14.51 0.83 6.63
C PRO A 177 15.23 2.00 7.37
N PRO A 178 15.34 1.93 8.70
CA PRO A 178 14.98 3.00 9.61
C PRO A 178 16.15 3.92 9.94
N PHE A 179 16.03 5.24 9.70
CA PHE A 179 16.66 6.31 10.50
C PHE A 179 15.91 7.64 10.26
N ALA A 180 14.58 7.63 10.34
CA ALA A 180 13.79 8.85 10.13
C ALA A 180 12.80 9.03 11.28
N ASP A 181 12.76 10.26 11.78
CA ASP A 181 11.69 10.73 12.65
C ASP A 181 10.62 11.33 11.73
N PHE A 182 9.44 10.71 11.69
CA PHE A 182 8.34 11.18 10.86
C PHE A 182 7.42 12.10 11.69
N PRO A 183 7.21 13.36 11.27
CA PRO A 183 6.32 14.27 11.97
C PRO A 183 4.91 13.67 12.16
N GLY A 184 4.49 13.49 13.41
CA GLY A 184 3.17 12.93 13.74
C GLY A 184 3.06 11.40 13.71
N MET A 185 4.06 10.68 13.18
CA MET A 185 4.15 9.21 13.24
C MET A 185 5.22 8.70 14.21
N GLY A 186 6.17 9.56 14.61
CA GLY A 186 7.22 9.23 15.58
C GLY A 186 8.47 8.63 14.95
N LYS A 187 9.33 8.07 15.81
CA LYS A 187 10.63 7.50 15.42
C LYS A 187 10.48 6.05 14.98
N LEU A 188 10.96 5.75 13.77
CA LEU A 188 11.03 4.37 13.27
C LEU A 188 12.27 3.71 13.88
N ASP A 189 12.11 2.89 14.93
CA ASP A 189 13.16 2.05 15.50
C ASP A 189 12.95 0.57 15.12
N TRP A 190 14.02 -0.23 15.16
CA TRP A 190 14.21 -1.57 14.55
C TRP A 190 13.06 -2.60 14.58
N ASP A 191 12.99 -3.39 13.49
CA ASP A 191 12.22 -4.63 13.21
C ASP A 191 10.69 -4.57 13.24
N LEU A 192 10.07 -3.68 14.01
CA LEU A 192 8.69 -3.24 13.90
C LEU A 192 8.67 -1.85 14.52
N THR A 193 8.01 -0.88 13.88
CA THR A 193 7.85 0.47 14.45
C THR A 193 7.24 0.44 15.85
#